data_AF-A0A7S3LAD6-F1
#
_entry.id   AF-A0A7S3LAD6-F1
#
_cell.length_a   1.000
_cell.length_b   1.000
_cell.length_c   1.000
_cell.angle_alpha   90.00
_cell.angle_beta   90.00
_cell.angle_gamma   90.00
#
_symmetry.space_group_name_H-M   'P 1'
#
loop_
_entity.id
_entity.type
_entity.pdbx_description
1 polymer ?
#
loop_
_entity_poly.entity_id
_entity_poly.type
_entity_poly.pdbx_seq_one_letter_code
_entity_poly.pdbx_strand_id
1 'polypeptide(L)'
;MAPSGTYAKMTTGIFIPTRYAIILIAAILWMSALQIKDLSQAYREVQKKNDGSVFLTSKHYVESKPVLRNPKDQQQCRFYFAESAVAEKSGMGVFSAVGLHKGEDISFPDICIFVSQPPRKWTHLHSHTWGWGTYFGQYEGSHSRAACEGVHTTYNTMPDNMINTKILSPLQPTTAGVTRTKPGAGAISHHYGIRSEATTTIQAGQELTIYYGDWEFKGDPLFKPQRKVQDLAENGWCIDHIEIKQSTIDGAGRGLFTKRNLPENTVLTPAPLQIFTDRSIFPKVNGREQLYINYCMQTEGSDMMVYPYGPGVNLINHSMNPNVGWRWSDKSLHHGEFLKMNLRDFWENVWPGSIILEIYALRELVAGEELFLDYGDAWQEAWDEHVANWQPPKDAENYVYPEEMDDTETLRTVKEQEDDPYPESVMTMCFTPLFERDPGIMEWYEDEDAWGQSNMVYCHILDREYGPDGTEKYTVELIWFHYNSGKPLTEKDLTYDPSKNMKERFVDTNVPRRAIKWNEKPYSD
;
A
#
# COMPACT_ATOMS: atom_id res chain seq x y z
N MET A 1 -34.08 -42.51 1.81
CA MET A 1 -35.55 -42.58 1.69
C MET A 1 -36.14 -41.46 2.55
N ALA A 2 -37.20 -40.80 2.05
CA ALA A 2 -37.88 -39.59 2.58
C ALA A 2 -37.22 -38.24 2.21
N PRO A 3 -37.98 -37.13 2.06
CA PRO A 3 -38.57 -36.75 0.76
C PRO A 3 -38.34 -35.27 0.34
N SER A 4 -38.60 -35.00 -0.94
CA SER A 4 -38.61 -33.70 -1.60
C SER A 4 -39.78 -32.80 -1.16
N GLY A 5 -39.48 -31.58 -0.71
CA GLY A 5 -40.46 -30.52 -0.45
C GLY A 5 -40.43 -29.44 -1.53
N THR A 6 -41.54 -29.27 -2.23
CA THR A 6 -41.83 -28.21 -3.21
C THR A 6 -42.38 -26.97 -2.49
N TYR A 7 -41.75 -25.80 -2.69
CA TYR A 7 -42.29 -24.52 -2.24
C TYR A 7 -43.23 -23.91 -3.30
N ALA A 8 -44.47 -23.64 -2.91
CA ALA A 8 -45.44 -22.88 -3.69
C ALA A 8 -45.18 -21.37 -3.53
N LYS A 9 -45.03 -20.64 -4.65
CA LYS A 9 -45.03 -19.17 -4.70
C LYS A 9 -46.48 -18.68 -4.62
N MET A 10 -46.85 -17.98 -3.53
CA MET A 10 -48.02 -17.10 -3.50
C MET A 10 -47.62 -15.73 -4.07
N THR A 11 -48.13 -15.39 -5.25
CA THR A 11 -48.12 -14.02 -5.76
C THR A 11 -49.46 -13.37 -5.45
N THR A 12 -49.50 -12.50 -4.44
CA THR A 12 -50.62 -11.57 -4.22
C THR A 12 -50.43 -10.35 -5.13
N GLY A 13 -51.17 -10.32 -6.25
CA GLY A 13 -51.24 -9.14 -7.11
C GLY A 13 -52.16 -8.09 -6.51
N ILE A 14 -51.61 -6.93 -6.14
CA ILE A 14 -52.41 -5.75 -5.76
C ILE A 14 -52.88 -5.08 -7.05
N PHE A 15 -54.18 -5.14 -7.32
CA PHE A 15 -54.80 -4.51 -8.48
C PHE A 15 -55.10 -3.04 -8.14
N ILE A 16 -54.25 -2.12 -8.60
CA ILE A 16 -54.50 -0.67 -8.48
C ILE A 16 -55.37 -0.24 -9.68
N PRO A 17 -56.58 0.30 -9.47
CA PRO A 17 -57.43 0.75 -10.57
C PRO A 17 -56.71 1.83 -11.38
N THR A 18 -56.77 1.73 -12.71
CA THR A 18 -56.00 2.54 -13.67
C THR A 18 -56.12 4.06 -13.46
N ARG A 19 -57.21 4.54 -12.84
CA ARG A 19 -57.40 5.95 -12.50
C ARG A 19 -56.50 6.45 -11.36
N TYR A 20 -56.13 5.59 -10.41
CA TYR A 20 -55.23 5.96 -9.31
C TYR A 20 -53.75 5.93 -9.73
N ALA A 21 -53.38 5.06 -10.67
CA ALA A 21 -52.02 5.02 -11.22
C ALA A 21 -51.65 6.33 -11.93
N ILE A 22 -52.59 6.93 -12.68
CA ILE A 22 -52.35 8.20 -13.38
C ILE A 22 -52.16 9.36 -12.40
N ILE A 23 -52.93 9.41 -11.32
CA ILE A 23 -52.81 10.46 -10.28
C ILE A 23 -51.48 10.32 -9.54
N LEU A 24 -51.07 9.09 -9.21
CA LEU A 24 -49.79 8.83 -8.52
C LEU A 24 -48.59 9.20 -9.40
N ILE A 25 -48.61 8.86 -10.69
CA ILE A 25 -47.56 9.24 -11.64
C ILE A 25 -47.50 10.76 -11.82
N ALA A 26 -48.65 11.44 -11.94
CA ALA A 26 -48.69 12.90 -12.03
C ALA A 26 -48.15 13.58 -10.75
N ALA A 27 -48.44 13.04 -9.56
CA ALA A 27 -47.91 13.55 -8.30
C ALA A 27 -46.39 13.35 -8.18
N ILE A 28 -45.86 12.19 -8.59
CA ILE A 28 -44.42 11.92 -8.60
C ILE A 28 -43.69 12.85 -9.58
N LEU A 29 -44.24 13.05 -10.79
CA LEU A 29 -43.68 13.96 -11.77
C LEU A 29 -43.72 15.42 -11.31
N TRP A 30 -44.79 15.83 -10.63
CA TRP A 30 -44.92 17.18 -10.07
C TRP A 30 -43.96 17.43 -8.91
N MET A 31 -43.81 16.48 -7.99
CA MET A 31 -42.81 16.56 -6.91
C MET A 31 -41.38 16.58 -7.45
N SER A 32 -41.09 15.78 -8.47
CA SER A 32 -39.78 15.78 -9.15
C SER A 32 -39.49 17.13 -9.82
N ALA A 33 -40.50 17.74 -10.46
CA ALA A 33 -40.37 19.06 -11.08
C ALA A 33 -40.18 20.20 -10.05
N LEU A 34 -40.77 20.09 -8.86
CA LEU A 34 -40.55 21.03 -7.75
C LEU A 34 -39.12 20.91 -7.20
N GLN A 35 -38.63 19.69 -6.96
CA GLN A 35 -37.25 19.45 -6.51
C GLN A 35 -36.21 19.96 -7.53
N ILE A 36 -36.46 19.78 -8.82
CA ILE A 36 -35.56 20.28 -9.88
C ILE A 36 -35.52 21.82 -9.90
N LYS A 37 -36.64 22.51 -9.63
CA LYS A 37 -36.68 23.98 -9.57
C LYS A 37 -35.87 24.52 -8.38
N ASP A 38 -36.05 23.93 -7.19
CA ASP A 38 -35.32 24.33 -5.98
C ASP A 38 -33.81 24.08 -6.12
N LEU A 39 -33.41 22.93 -6.70
CA LEU A 39 -32.00 22.66 -7.01
C LEU A 39 -31.43 23.65 -8.03
N SER A 40 -32.19 24.06 -9.05
CA SER A 40 -31.71 25.06 -10.02
C SER A 40 -31.54 26.45 -9.41
N GLN A 41 -32.30 26.77 -8.37
CA GLN A 41 -32.24 28.06 -7.68
C GLN A 41 -31.09 28.07 -6.67
N ALA A 42 -30.93 26.98 -5.89
CA ALA A 42 -29.78 26.77 -5.02
C ALA A 42 -28.45 26.79 -5.81
N TYR A 43 -28.41 26.14 -6.98
CA TYR A 43 -27.23 26.16 -7.86
C TYR A 43 -26.89 27.56 -8.37
N ARG A 44 -27.90 28.39 -8.69
CA ARG A 44 -27.69 29.79 -9.11
C ARG A 44 -27.21 30.68 -7.98
N GLU A 45 -27.60 30.43 -6.74
CA GLU A 45 -27.09 31.18 -5.59
C GLU A 45 -25.65 30.79 -5.21
N VAL A 46 -25.28 29.50 -5.37
CA VAL A 46 -23.90 29.04 -5.21
C VAL A 46 -22.99 29.65 -6.29
N GLN A 47 -23.43 29.70 -7.55
CA GLN A 47 -22.65 30.36 -8.61
C GLN A 47 -22.47 31.86 -8.38
N LYS A 48 -23.50 32.56 -7.86
CA LYS A 48 -23.37 34.00 -7.52
C LYS A 48 -22.41 34.29 -6.36
N LYS A 49 -22.19 33.34 -5.44
CA LYS A 49 -21.19 33.47 -4.37
C LYS A 49 -19.77 33.16 -4.82
N ASN A 50 -19.61 32.34 -5.87
CA ASN A 50 -18.30 31.98 -6.42
C ASN A 50 -17.75 33.00 -7.46
N ASP A 51 -18.56 33.94 -7.94
CA ASP A 51 -18.12 35.00 -8.87
C ASP A 51 -17.24 36.10 -8.20
N GLY A 52 -16.91 35.92 -6.92
CA GLY A 52 -15.92 36.70 -6.18
C GLY A 52 -14.51 36.09 -6.16
N SER A 53 -14.29 34.93 -6.79
CA SER A 53 -12.94 34.36 -6.90
C SER A 53 -12.11 35.24 -7.82
N VAL A 54 -11.16 35.96 -7.24
CA VAL A 54 -10.10 36.66 -7.95
C VAL A 54 -9.34 35.62 -8.79
N PHE A 55 -9.68 35.55 -10.08
CA PHE A 55 -8.88 34.83 -11.06
C PHE A 55 -7.50 35.50 -11.10
N LEU A 56 -6.52 34.86 -10.46
CA LEU A 56 -5.11 35.17 -10.61
C LEU A 56 -4.73 34.89 -12.07
N THR A 57 -4.91 35.90 -12.91
CA THR A 57 -4.38 35.88 -14.28
C THR A 57 -2.87 35.63 -14.24
N SER A 58 -2.42 34.75 -15.13
CA SER A 58 -1.12 34.07 -15.21
C SER A 58 0.11 34.97 -15.44
N LYS A 59 0.28 36.02 -14.64
CA LYS A 59 1.45 36.89 -14.73
C LYS A 59 2.64 36.28 -14.00
N HIS A 60 3.56 35.74 -14.80
CA HIS A 60 4.96 35.48 -14.49
C HIS A 60 5.21 34.50 -13.34
N TYR A 61 5.00 33.22 -13.61
CA TYR A 61 5.79 32.20 -12.92
C TYR A 61 7.23 32.33 -13.46
N VAL A 62 8.04 33.14 -12.80
CA VAL A 62 9.49 33.15 -13.05
C VAL A 62 9.97 31.77 -12.62
N GLU A 63 10.50 30.97 -13.55
CA GLU A 63 11.24 29.75 -13.22
C GLU A 63 12.42 30.12 -12.33
N SER A 64 12.19 30.18 -11.02
CA SER A 64 13.27 30.21 -10.05
C SER A 64 13.96 28.85 -10.17
N LYS A 65 15.26 28.86 -10.46
CA LYS A 65 16.07 27.64 -10.36
C LYS A 65 15.84 27.02 -8.97
N PRO A 66 15.72 25.69 -8.86
CA PRO A 66 15.56 25.05 -7.57
C PRO A 66 16.66 25.52 -6.64
N VAL A 67 16.28 26.02 -5.46
CA VAL A 67 17.24 26.25 -4.40
C VAL A 67 17.61 24.87 -3.86
N LEU A 68 18.68 24.32 -4.42
CA LEU A 68 19.24 23.04 -4.00
C LEU A 68 19.79 23.19 -2.59
N ARG A 69 19.51 22.19 -1.75
CA ARG A 69 19.87 22.19 -0.34
C ARG A 69 21.39 22.34 -0.19
N ASN A 70 21.84 23.25 0.66
CA ASN A 70 23.23 23.24 1.09
C ASN A 70 23.42 22.02 2.02
N PRO A 71 24.48 21.22 1.90
CA PRO A 71 24.77 20.14 2.84
C PRO A 71 24.74 20.55 4.33
N LYS A 72 24.95 21.83 4.63
CA LYS A 72 24.85 22.40 5.98
C LYS A 72 23.41 22.56 6.50
N ASP A 73 22.40 22.48 5.63
CA ASP A 73 20.99 22.59 5.99
C ASP A 73 20.40 21.27 6.49
N GLN A 74 21.22 20.28 6.84
CA GLN A 74 20.79 18.98 7.41
C GLN A 74 19.86 19.12 8.62
N GLN A 75 19.89 20.26 9.31
CA GLN A 75 19.01 20.56 10.44
C GLN A 75 17.58 20.95 10.03
N GLN A 76 17.37 21.43 8.80
CA GLN A 76 16.03 21.77 8.31
C GLN A 76 15.24 20.51 7.97
N CYS A 77 13.92 20.59 8.02
CA CYS A 77 13.06 19.51 7.57
C CYS A 77 13.11 19.40 6.04
N ARG A 78 13.35 18.21 5.47
CA ARG A 78 13.28 18.01 4.01
C ARG A 78 11.87 17.82 3.51
N PHE A 79 11.01 17.18 4.30
CA PHE A 79 9.66 16.81 3.89
C PHE A 79 8.65 17.15 4.98
N TYR A 80 7.57 17.82 4.59
CA TYR A 80 6.45 18.10 5.48
C TYR A 80 5.25 17.28 5.08
N PHE A 81 4.57 16.75 6.07
CA PHE A 81 3.21 16.26 5.93
C PHE A 81 2.25 17.40 6.25
N ALA A 82 1.29 17.69 5.39
CA ALA A 82 0.34 18.79 5.59
C ALA A 82 -0.94 18.55 4.79
N GLU A 83 -1.89 19.49 4.88
CA GLU A 83 -3.09 19.45 4.05
C GLU A 83 -2.68 19.55 2.56
N SER A 84 -3.25 18.70 1.71
CA SER A 84 -2.96 18.69 0.28
C SER A 84 -3.29 20.05 -0.37
N ALA A 85 -2.63 20.35 -1.49
CA ALA A 85 -2.88 21.51 -2.33
C ALA A 85 -3.57 21.15 -3.67
N VAL A 86 -3.95 19.87 -3.89
CA VAL A 86 -4.59 19.39 -5.13
C VAL A 86 -6.02 19.91 -5.30
N ALA A 87 -6.82 19.91 -4.23
CA ALA A 87 -8.15 20.51 -4.18
C ALA A 87 -8.62 20.66 -2.72
N GLU A 88 -9.65 21.49 -2.50
CA GLU A 88 -10.40 21.45 -1.24
C GLU A 88 -10.95 20.02 -1.07
N LYS A 89 -10.48 19.30 -0.03
CA LYS A 89 -10.82 17.90 0.33
C LYS A 89 -9.98 16.78 -0.30
N SER A 90 -8.80 17.07 -0.86
CA SER A 90 -7.83 16.01 -1.20
C SER A 90 -7.16 15.37 0.04
N GLY A 91 -7.49 15.83 1.25
CA GLY A 91 -6.97 15.27 2.49
C GLY A 91 -5.55 15.76 2.76
N MET A 92 -4.64 14.82 3.01
CA MET A 92 -3.25 15.10 3.37
C MET A 92 -2.32 14.87 2.18
N GLY A 93 -1.18 15.54 2.17
CA GLY A 93 -0.15 15.44 1.15
C GLY A 93 1.25 15.59 1.74
N VAL A 94 2.26 15.15 0.99
CA VAL A 94 3.67 15.29 1.35
C VAL A 94 4.30 16.35 0.49
N PHE A 95 4.99 17.30 1.10
CA PHE A 95 5.61 18.44 0.44
C PHE A 95 7.12 18.40 0.61
N SER A 96 7.85 18.69 -0.47
CA SER A 96 9.29 18.92 -0.36
C SER A 96 9.55 20.34 0.14
N ALA A 97 10.33 20.50 1.21
CA ALA A 97 10.76 21.81 1.70
C ALA A 97 11.97 22.38 0.92
N VAL A 98 12.59 21.55 0.09
CA VAL A 98 13.80 21.87 -0.68
C VAL A 98 13.63 21.52 -2.16
N GLY A 99 14.50 22.02 -3.03
CA GLY A 99 14.54 21.55 -4.41
C GLY A 99 15.06 20.11 -4.51
N LEU A 100 14.42 19.26 -5.32
CA LEU A 100 14.85 17.89 -5.64
C LEU A 100 15.12 17.76 -7.14
N HIS A 101 16.16 17.03 -7.50
CA HIS A 101 16.50 16.75 -8.88
C HIS A 101 15.68 15.59 -9.47
N LYS A 102 15.45 15.60 -10.78
CA LYS A 102 14.99 14.40 -11.49
C LYS A 102 15.97 13.24 -11.23
N GLY A 103 15.44 12.07 -10.89
CA GLY A 103 16.19 10.88 -10.53
C GLY A 103 16.63 10.83 -9.07
N GLU A 104 16.36 11.87 -8.28
CA GLU A 104 16.71 11.88 -6.86
C GLU A 104 15.80 10.94 -6.06
N ASP A 105 16.41 10.13 -5.19
CA ASP A 105 15.70 9.25 -4.27
C ASP A 105 14.99 10.06 -3.18
N ILE A 106 13.70 9.81 -3.06
CA ILE A 106 12.77 10.34 -2.07
C ILE A 106 12.51 9.19 -1.08
N SER A 107 13.60 8.75 -0.45
CA SER A 107 13.60 7.53 0.35
C SER A 107 12.94 7.75 1.72
N PHE A 108 11.78 7.14 1.88
CA PHE A 108 11.25 6.66 3.16
C PHE A 108 10.85 5.21 2.91
N PRO A 109 11.76 4.24 3.09
CA PRO A 109 11.45 2.86 2.77
C PRO A 109 10.21 2.44 3.53
N ASP A 110 9.19 1.94 2.82
CA ASP A 110 7.93 1.56 3.43
C ASP A 110 7.84 0.04 3.66
N ILE A 111 6.86 -0.38 4.47
CA ILE A 111 6.38 -1.76 4.49
C ILE A 111 5.07 -1.85 3.73
N CYS A 112 4.87 -2.93 2.99
CA CYS A 112 3.54 -3.37 2.58
C CYS A 112 3.09 -4.52 3.45
N ILE A 113 1.85 -4.47 3.90
CA ILE A 113 1.21 -5.62 4.52
C ILE A 113 0.11 -6.08 3.60
N PHE A 114 0.18 -7.34 3.15
CA PHE A 114 -0.84 -7.86 2.27
C PHE A 114 -2.06 -8.34 3.03
N VAL A 115 -3.22 -7.88 2.58
CA VAL A 115 -4.52 -8.29 3.09
C VAL A 115 -5.17 -9.20 2.06
N SER A 116 -5.29 -10.48 2.38
CA SER A 116 -5.99 -11.46 1.55
C SER A 116 -7.51 -11.31 1.74
N GLN A 117 -8.26 -11.35 0.65
CA GLN A 117 -9.73 -11.16 0.68
C GLN A 117 -10.16 -9.93 1.49
N PRO A 118 -9.66 -8.73 1.17
CA PRO A 118 -10.00 -7.52 1.90
C PRO A 118 -11.51 -7.30 1.87
N PRO A 119 -12.10 -6.66 2.91
CA PRO A 119 -13.53 -6.44 3.01
C PRO A 119 -14.10 -5.84 1.71
N ARG A 120 -15.12 -6.45 1.11
CA ARG A 120 -15.67 -5.99 -0.19
C ARG A 120 -16.43 -4.67 -0.13
N LYS A 121 -16.93 -4.29 1.05
CA LYS A 121 -17.58 -2.99 1.23
C LYS A 121 -16.51 -1.90 1.21
N TRP A 122 -16.84 -0.72 0.68
CA TRP A 122 -15.99 0.47 0.69
C TRP A 122 -15.55 0.79 2.12
N THR A 123 -14.40 0.23 2.49
CA THR A 123 -13.70 0.46 3.76
C THR A 123 -12.52 1.39 3.48
N HIS A 124 -11.99 2.00 4.55
CA HIS A 124 -10.77 2.82 4.50
C HIS A 124 -9.61 2.11 3.78
N LEU A 125 -9.57 0.77 3.88
CA LEU A 125 -8.57 -0.05 3.22
C LEU A 125 -8.60 0.10 1.68
N HIS A 126 -9.77 0.14 1.04
CA HIS A 126 -9.81 0.22 -0.44
C HIS A 126 -9.27 1.53 -1.00
N SER A 127 -9.34 2.63 -0.23
CA SER A 127 -8.85 3.94 -0.69
C SER A 127 -7.35 4.16 -0.48
N HIS A 128 -6.68 3.32 0.33
CA HIS A 128 -5.27 3.50 0.71
C HIS A 128 -4.41 2.26 0.47
N THR A 129 -4.94 1.26 -0.23
CA THR A 129 -4.20 0.04 -0.59
C THR A 129 -4.06 -0.13 -2.08
N TRP A 130 -2.97 -0.76 -2.48
CA TRP A 130 -2.66 -1.02 -3.87
C TRP A 130 -3.28 -2.34 -4.32
N GLY A 131 -3.57 -2.45 -5.63
CA GLY A 131 -4.03 -3.70 -6.22
C GLY A 131 -3.00 -4.80 -6.04
N TRP A 132 -3.47 -6.06 -5.92
CA TRP A 132 -2.67 -7.26 -5.72
C TRP A 132 -1.43 -7.38 -6.62
N GLY A 133 -1.48 -6.95 -7.90
CA GLY A 133 -0.31 -6.99 -8.79
C GLY A 133 0.79 -5.97 -8.45
N THR A 134 0.51 -5.01 -7.58
CA THR A 134 1.46 -3.98 -7.13
C THR A 134 2.31 -4.58 -6.01
N TYR A 135 3.63 -4.52 -6.14
CA TYR A 135 4.60 -5.03 -5.14
C TYR A 135 4.53 -6.54 -4.90
N PHE A 136 4.27 -7.35 -5.94
CA PHE A 136 4.28 -8.82 -5.85
C PHE A 136 3.21 -9.43 -4.93
N GLY A 137 2.16 -8.68 -4.61
CA GLY A 137 1.09 -9.11 -3.72
C GLY A 137 0.24 -10.27 -4.16
N GLN A 138 0.27 -10.58 -5.45
CA GLN A 138 -0.59 -11.58 -6.07
C GLN A 138 -0.44 -12.98 -5.50
N TYR A 139 0.63 -13.20 -4.73
CA TYR A 139 0.98 -14.48 -4.14
C TYR A 139 0.60 -14.60 -2.67
N GLU A 140 0.21 -13.49 -2.04
CA GLU A 140 -0.18 -13.43 -0.62
C GLU A 140 -1.62 -13.89 -0.38
N GLY A 141 -2.34 -14.27 -1.45
CA GLY A 141 -3.65 -14.89 -1.38
C GLY A 141 -4.63 -14.39 -2.43
N SER A 142 -5.87 -14.86 -2.32
CA SER A 142 -6.93 -14.50 -3.27
C SER A 142 -7.38 -13.05 -3.09
N HIS A 143 -7.40 -12.29 -4.19
CA HIS A 143 -7.82 -10.88 -4.21
C HIS A 143 -7.04 -10.02 -3.20
N SER A 144 -5.74 -10.28 -3.03
CA SER A 144 -4.93 -9.55 -2.06
C SER A 144 -4.93 -8.03 -2.35
N ARG A 145 -4.62 -7.22 -1.35
CA ARG A 145 -4.30 -5.80 -1.54
C ARG A 145 -3.11 -5.45 -0.69
N ALA A 146 -2.24 -4.60 -1.23
CA ALA A 146 -1.04 -4.16 -0.54
C ALA A 146 -1.36 -2.94 0.33
N ALA A 147 -1.40 -3.11 1.64
CA ALA A 147 -1.45 -1.99 2.58
C ALA A 147 -0.04 -1.45 2.81
N CYS A 148 0.42 -0.61 1.89
CA CYS A 148 1.75 -0.02 1.92
C CYS A 148 1.72 1.36 2.58
N GLU A 149 1.18 1.42 3.78
CA GLU A 149 0.61 2.64 4.34
C GLU A 149 1.59 3.51 5.13
N GLY A 150 2.75 3.82 4.56
CA GLY A 150 3.67 4.83 5.09
C GLY A 150 3.58 6.13 4.30
N VAL A 151 4.71 6.63 3.80
CA VAL A 151 4.73 7.97 3.17
C VAL A 151 4.07 7.96 1.80
N HIS A 152 4.21 6.87 1.03
CA HIS A 152 3.85 6.85 -0.38
C HIS A 152 2.34 6.79 -0.61
N THR A 153 1.61 6.14 0.29
CA THR A 153 0.12 6.15 0.29
C THR A 153 -0.49 7.50 0.56
N THR A 154 0.32 8.48 0.97
CA THR A 154 -0.15 9.84 1.21
C THR A 154 0.19 10.79 0.07
N TYR A 155 0.82 10.30 -1.00
CA TYR A 155 1.02 11.08 -2.20
C TYR A 155 -0.28 11.13 -2.98
N ASN A 156 -0.77 12.33 -3.28
CA ASN A 156 -1.98 12.47 -4.07
C ASN A 156 -1.74 12.21 -5.55
N THR A 157 -2.81 11.84 -6.25
CA THR A 157 -2.77 11.70 -7.70
C THR A 157 -3.00 13.02 -8.42
N MET A 158 -2.35 13.17 -9.57
CA MET A 158 -2.50 14.31 -10.48
C MET A 158 -2.49 13.80 -11.94
N PRO A 159 -2.91 14.62 -12.93
CA PRO A 159 -2.77 14.24 -14.33
C PRO A 159 -1.31 13.97 -14.69
N ASP A 160 -1.06 13.14 -15.68
CA ASP A 160 0.27 12.62 -16.06
C ASP A 160 1.34 13.71 -16.22
N ASN A 161 0.98 14.86 -16.79
CA ASN A 161 1.91 15.99 -16.98
C ASN A 161 2.25 16.75 -15.69
N MET A 162 1.58 16.45 -14.58
CA MET A 162 1.76 17.04 -13.26
C MET A 162 2.34 16.05 -12.25
N ILE A 163 2.39 14.76 -12.58
CA ILE A 163 3.09 13.74 -11.78
C ILE A 163 4.57 14.10 -11.68
N ASN A 164 5.08 14.16 -10.46
CA ASN A 164 6.47 14.52 -10.20
C ASN A 164 7.26 13.46 -9.45
N THR A 165 6.61 12.38 -9.00
CA THR A 165 7.26 11.21 -8.40
C THR A 165 6.74 9.92 -9.01
N LYS A 166 7.55 8.86 -8.94
CA LYS A 166 7.14 7.49 -9.23
C LYS A 166 7.52 6.62 -8.04
N ILE A 167 6.69 5.62 -7.74
CA ILE A 167 7.03 4.62 -6.75
C ILE A 167 7.93 3.57 -7.40
N LEU A 168 8.98 3.19 -6.67
CA LEU A 168 9.88 2.10 -6.98
C LEU A 168 9.59 0.99 -5.98
N SER A 169 8.98 -0.07 -6.48
CA SER A 169 8.84 -1.33 -5.73
C SER A 169 10.23 -1.91 -5.41
N PRO A 170 10.43 -2.53 -4.23
CA PRO A 170 11.65 -3.29 -3.98
C PRO A 170 11.82 -4.33 -5.08
N LEU A 171 13.05 -4.58 -5.51
CA LEU A 171 13.29 -5.56 -6.57
C LEU A 171 12.97 -6.99 -6.12
N GLN A 172 13.07 -7.25 -4.81
CA GLN A 172 12.88 -8.54 -4.19
C GLN A 172 12.41 -8.36 -2.73
N PRO A 173 11.53 -9.24 -2.22
CA PRO A 173 11.31 -9.41 -0.79
C PRO A 173 12.59 -9.58 0.01
N THR A 174 12.58 -9.07 1.25
CA THR A 174 13.71 -9.22 2.20
C THR A 174 13.25 -9.96 3.44
N THR A 175 14.16 -10.52 4.21
CA THR A 175 13.91 -11.03 5.57
C THR A 175 13.36 -9.96 6.52
N ALA A 176 13.43 -8.68 6.13
CA ALA A 176 13.29 -7.52 7.00
C ALA A 176 14.16 -7.62 8.27
N GLY A 177 15.22 -8.45 8.23
CA GLY A 177 16.09 -8.71 9.36
C GLY A 177 15.63 -9.77 10.36
N VAL A 178 14.66 -10.63 10.01
CA VAL A 178 14.21 -11.74 10.85
C VAL A 178 14.32 -13.05 10.10
N THR A 179 15.08 -13.98 10.65
CA THR A 179 15.18 -15.35 10.14
C THR A 179 14.07 -16.23 10.71
N ARG A 180 13.72 -17.32 10.02
CA ARG A 180 12.71 -18.29 10.48
C ARG A 180 13.03 -18.98 11.80
N THR A 181 14.27 -18.87 12.27
CA THR A 181 14.72 -19.42 13.55
C THR A 181 14.35 -18.56 14.76
N LYS A 182 13.78 -17.36 14.53
CA LYS A 182 13.42 -16.41 15.58
C LYS A 182 11.91 -16.39 15.83
N PRO A 183 11.47 -16.17 17.09
CA PRO A 183 10.05 -16.13 17.43
C PRO A 183 9.28 -14.97 16.76
N GLY A 184 9.98 -13.92 16.30
CA GLY A 184 9.38 -12.84 15.52
C GLY A 184 9.08 -13.20 14.06
N ALA A 185 9.51 -14.38 13.59
CA ALA A 185 9.22 -14.82 12.24
C ALA A 185 7.71 -14.96 12.02
N GLY A 186 7.20 -14.28 10.99
CA GLY A 186 5.76 -14.22 10.70
C GLY A 186 5.00 -13.11 11.42
N ALA A 187 5.62 -12.37 12.34
CA ALA A 187 5.04 -11.17 12.94
C ALA A 187 5.31 -9.89 12.12
N ILE A 188 6.15 -9.98 11.09
CA ILE A 188 6.50 -8.85 10.23
C ILE A 188 6.33 -9.19 8.75
N SER A 189 6.04 -8.17 7.95
CA SER A 189 6.02 -8.32 6.49
C SER A 189 7.44 -8.37 5.93
N HIS A 190 7.66 -9.25 4.96
CA HIS A 190 8.88 -9.31 4.16
C HIS A 190 8.88 -8.33 2.98
N HIS A 191 7.73 -7.71 2.70
CA HIS A 191 7.56 -6.71 1.65
C HIS A 191 7.99 -5.34 2.18
N TYR A 192 9.28 -5.08 2.04
CA TYR A 192 9.93 -3.87 2.55
C TYR A 192 10.75 -3.20 1.45
N GLY A 193 10.95 -1.89 1.56
CA GLY A 193 11.89 -1.16 0.73
C GLY A 193 11.26 -0.49 -0.48
N ILE A 194 9.94 -0.26 -0.43
CA ILE A 194 9.30 0.66 -1.37
C ILE A 194 9.88 2.03 -1.16
N ARG A 195 10.35 2.64 -2.25
CA ARG A 195 10.88 3.99 -2.26
C ARG A 195 10.24 4.78 -3.38
N SER A 196 10.49 6.08 -3.43
CA SER A 196 10.04 6.91 -4.55
C SER A 196 11.19 7.67 -5.15
N GLU A 197 11.07 7.99 -6.43
CA GLU A 197 12.05 8.78 -7.16
C GLU A 197 11.36 9.97 -7.80
N ALA A 198 12.02 11.13 -7.79
CA ALA A 198 11.55 12.29 -8.51
C ALA A 198 11.61 12.05 -10.04
N THR A 199 10.48 12.10 -10.75
CA THR A 199 10.44 11.94 -12.21
C THR A 199 10.75 13.24 -12.94
N THR A 200 10.63 14.36 -12.23
CA THR A 200 10.94 15.71 -12.70
C THR A 200 11.69 16.47 -11.60
N THR A 201 12.22 17.66 -11.92
CA THR A 201 12.73 18.56 -10.88
C THR A 201 11.56 19.07 -10.03
N ILE A 202 11.65 18.89 -8.71
CA ILE A 202 10.63 19.30 -7.74
C ILE A 202 11.13 20.56 -7.04
N GLN A 203 10.31 21.61 -7.03
CA GLN A 203 10.63 22.87 -6.36
C GLN A 203 10.29 22.79 -4.88
N ALA A 204 11.00 23.58 -4.06
CA ALA A 204 10.64 23.75 -2.67
C ALA A 204 9.19 24.25 -2.54
N GLY A 205 8.43 23.63 -1.65
CA GLY A 205 7.01 23.85 -1.45
C GLY A 205 6.08 22.99 -2.30
N GLN A 206 6.59 22.24 -3.29
CA GLN A 206 5.72 21.38 -4.12
C GLN A 206 5.31 20.09 -3.39
N GLU A 207 4.06 19.69 -3.60
CA GLU A 207 3.53 18.40 -3.16
C GLU A 207 4.06 17.28 -4.06
N LEU A 208 4.37 16.14 -3.46
CA LEU A 208 4.76 14.92 -4.14
C LEU A 208 3.50 14.22 -4.65
N THR A 209 3.49 13.87 -5.94
CA THR A 209 2.32 13.29 -6.61
C THR A 209 2.71 12.08 -7.43
N ILE A 210 1.80 11.10 -7.50
CA ILE A 210 1.99 9.81 -8.20
C ILE A 210 0.78 9.47 -9.05
N TYR A 211 0.99 8.64 -10.07
CA TYR A 211 -0.09 8.17 -10.91
C TYR A 211 -0.80 6.96 -10.27
N TYR A 212 -2.13 7.02 -10.13
CA TYR A 212 -2.93 5.91 -9.58
C TYR A 212 -3.38 4.89 -10.63
N GLY A 213 -3.32 5.21 -11.93
CA GLY A 213 -3.75 4.29 -13.00
C GLY A 213 -5.21 4.41 -13.45
N ASP A 214 -6.10 4.87 -12.57
CA ASP A 214 -7.55 4.72 -12.75
C ASP A 214 -8.35 6.02 -12.56
N TRP A 215 -7.67 7.15 -12.35
CA TRP A 215 -8.32 8.43 -12.08
C TRP A 215 -8.47 9.29 -13.33
N GLU A 216 -9.72 9.56 -13.74
CA GLU A 216 -10.03 10.52 -14.79
C GLU A 216 -10.03 11.95 -14.25
N PHE A 217 -9.03 12.75 -14.61
CA PHE A 217 -9.04 14.19 -14.32
C PHE A 217 -9.91 14.94 -15.34
N LYS A 218 -10.98 15.58 -14.86
CA LYS A 218 -11.86 16.46 -15.64
C LYS A 218 -11.69 17.88 -15.14
N GLY A 219 -11.33 18.83 -16.00
CA GLY A 219 -11.35 20.26 -15.64
C GLY A 219 -10.25 21.13 -16.23
N ASP A 220 -10.19 22.34 -15.68
CA ASP A 220 -9.27 23.44 -15.99
C ASP A 220 -7.78 23.05 -15.86
N PRO A 221 -6.85 23.84 -16.42
CA PRO A 221 -5.42 23.62 -16.25
C PRO A 221 -5.05 23.51 -14.77
N LEU A 222 -4.64 22.31 -14.38
CA LEU A 222 -4.12 22.05 -13.05
C LEU A 222 -2.71 22.63 -12.96
N PHE A 223 -2.40 23.27 -11.83
CA PHE A 223 -1.04 23.67 -11.50
C PHE A 223 -0.41 22.62 -10.60
N LYS A 224 0.92 22.52 -10.61
CA LYS A 224 1.61 21.65 -9.64
C LYS A 224 1.23 22.11 -8.22
N PRO A 225 0.60 21.24 -7.40
CA PRO A 225 0.21 21.58 -6.04
C PRO A 225 1.42 22.06 -5.24
N GLN A 226 1.27 23.20 -4.56
CA GLN A 226 2.37 23.80 -3.81
C GLN A 226 1.86 24.64 -2.64
N ARG A 227 2.68 24.72 -1.58
CA ARG A 227 2.52 25.62 -0.44
C ARG A 227 3.81 26.40 -0.21
N LYS A 228 3.72 27.51 0.52
CA LYS A 228 4.92 28.23 0.94
C LYS A 228 5.67 27.38 1.96
N VAL A 229 6.99 27.27 1.85
CA VAL A 229 7.80 26.48 2.80
C VAL A 229 7.62 26.96 4.24
N GLN A 230 7.46 28.28 4.44
CA GLN A 230 7.17 28.83 5.77
C GLN A 230 5.82 28.35 6.32
N ASP A 231 4.77 28.30 5.48
CA ASP A 231 3.46 27.78 5.86
C ASP A 231 3.54 26.29 6.25
N LEU A 232 4.31 25.50 5.49
CA LEU A 232 4.57 24.10 5.82
C LEU A 232 5.30 23.94 7.16
N ALA A 233 6.26 24.81 7.47
CA ALA A 233 6.99 24.78 8.74
C ALA A 233 6.10 25.15 9.94
N GLU A 234 5.15 26.07 9.75
CA GLU A 234 4.21 26.52 10.80
C GLU A 234 3.07 25.51 11.00
N ASN A 235 2.49 25.00 9.90
CA ASN A 235 1.24 24.26 9.93
C ASN A 235 1.39 22.76 9.67
N GLY A 236 2.46 22.31 9.00
CA GLY A 236 2.71 20.90 8.74
C GLY A 236 3.43 20.16 9.87
N TRP A 237 3.64 18.87 9.67
CA TRP A 237 4.52 18.02 10.48
C TRP A 237 5.82 17.76 9.72
N CYS A 238 6.95 17.97 10.39
CA CYS A 238 8.20 17.51 9.84
C CYS A 238 8.29 15.98 9.94
N ILE A 239 8.37 15.29 8.80
CA ILE A 239 8.48 13.82 8.76
C ILE A 239 9.90 13.33 8.45
N ASP A 240 10.87 14.25 8.39
CA ASP A 240 12.29 13.96 8.12
C ASP A 240 13.14 13.78 9.39
N HIS A 241 12.49 13.52 10.54
CA HIS A 241 13.15 13.26 11.81
C HIS A 241 13.65 11.83 11.95
N ILE A 242 13.14 10.92 11.14
CA ILE A 242 13.26 9.47 11.30
C ILE A 242 13.88 8.79 10.08
N GLU A 243 14.50 7.66 10.32
CA GLU A 243 14.99 6.70 9.33
C GLU A 243 14.71 5.28 9.79
N ILE A 244 14.68 4.33 8.86
CA ILE A 244 14.43 2.93 9.18
C ILE A 244 15.73 2.15 9.02
N LYS A 245 16.05 1.32 10.01
CA LYS A 245 17.23 0.45 10.00
C LYS A 245 16.86 -0.92 10.55
N GLN A 246 17.82 -1.83 10.59
CA GLN A 246 17.72 -3.05 11.40
C GLN A 246 17.51 -2.67 12.87
N SER A 247 16.53 -3.28 13.53
CA SER A 247 16.29 -3.11 14.96
C SER A 247 17.47 -3.62 15.78
N THR A 248 17.68 -3.01 16.94
CA THR A 248 18.61 -3.49 17.96
C THR A 248 18.05 -4.66 18.77
N ILE A 249 16.75 -4.94 18.68
CA ILE A 249 16.11 -6.12 19.25
C ILE A 249 16.31 -7.31 18.31
N ASP A 250 16.97 -8.36 18.82
CA ASP A 250 17.19 -9.60 18.07
C ASP A 250 15.85 -10.24 17.67
N GLY A 251 15.68 -10.49 16.37
CA GLY A 251 14.46 -11.09 15.83
C GLY A 251 13.24 -10.16 15.74
N ALA A 252 13.36 -8.85 15.99
CA ALA A 252 12.28 -7.87 15.78
C ALA A 252 12.26 -7.28 14.36
N GLY A 253 13.30 -7.53 13.56
CA GLY A 253 13.39 -7.07 12.18
C GLY A 253 13.83 -5.64 12.06
N ARG A 254 13.03 -4.78 11.42
CA ARG A 254 13.35 -3.36 11.27
C ARG A 254 12.87 -2.58 12.49
N GLY A 255 13.52 -1.44 12.71
CA GLY A 255 13.15 -0.46 13.74
C GLY A 255 13.13 0.95 13.15
N LEU A 256 12.47 1.86 13.84
CA LEU A 256 12.51 3.29 13.53
C LEU A 256 13.58 3.98 14.38
N PHE A 257 14.38 4.83 13.76
CA PHE A 257 15.52 5.49 14.39
C PHE A 257 15.46 7.00 14.15
N THR A 258 15.98 7.79 15.08
CA THR A 258 16.16 9.24 14.88
C THR A 258 17.31 9.53 13.91
N LYS A 259 17.13 10.51 13.02
CA LYS A 259 18.21 11.03 12.15
C LYS A 259 19.06 12.11 12.83
N ARG A 260 18.53 12.74 13.89
CA ARG A 260 19.12 13.93 14.54
C ARG A 260 18.72 13.98 16.01
N ASN A 261 19.40 14.83 16.79
CA ASN A 261 18.98 15.08 18.17
C ASN A 261 17.65 15.82 18.18
N LEU A 262 16.72 15.40 19.02
CA LEU A 262 15.38 15.97 19.14
C LEU A 262 15.08 16.26 20.62
N PRO A 263 14.56 17.44 20.96
CA PRO A 263 14.14 17.70 22.33
C PRO A 263 12.90 16.87 22.69
N GLU A 264 12.66 16.73 23.99
CA GLU A 264 11.41 16.20 24.53
C GLU A 264 10.19 16.92 23.92
N ASN A 265 9.08 16.20 23.77
CA ASN A 265 7.83 16.68 23.19
C ASN A 265 7.87 17.03 21.69
N THR A 266 8.98 16.78 21.00
CA THR A 266 9.02 16.87 19.54
C THR A 266 8.06 15.83 18.93
N VAL A 267 7.28 16.22 17.93
CA VAL A 267 6.50 15.28 17.11
C VAL A 267 7.41 14.69 16.05
N LEU A 268 7.49 13.36 16.00
CA LEU A 268 8.38 12.64 15.10
C LEU A 268 7.69 12.33 13.79
N THR A 269 6.45 11.88 13.86
CA THR A 269 5.63 11.52 12.71
C THR A 269 4.15 11.55 13.08
N PRO A 270 3.26 12.09 12.21
CA PRO A 270 1.84 11.94 12.36
C PRO A 270 1.40 10.53 11.94
N ALA A 271 0.37 10.04 12.59
CA ALA A 271 -0.23 8.74 12.36
C ALA A 271 -1.74 8.88 12.16
N PRO A 272 -2.20 9.28 10.95
CA PRO A 272 -3.62 9.25 10.64
C PRO A 272 -4.17 7.82 10.78
N LEU A 273 -5.46 7.70 11.11
CA LEU A 273 -6.08 6.42 11.41
C LEU A 273 -6.99 5.95 10.28
N GLN A 274 -6.85 4.68 9.92
CA GLN A 274 -7.96 3.90 9.37
C GLN A 274 -8.71 3.22 10.51
N ILE A 275 -10.03 3.22 10.43
CA ILE A 275 -10.88 2.79 11.54
C ILE A 275 -11.85 1.74 11.01
N PHE A 276 -11.92 0.61 11.71
CA PHE A 276 -12.69 -0.56 11.34
C PHE A 276 -13.67 -0.88 12.46
N THR A 277 -14.92 -1.16 12.09
CA THR A 277 -16.00 -1.40 13.06
C THR A 277 -15.77 -2.63 13.92
N ASP A 278 -15.13 -3.66 13.34
CA ASP A 278 -15.02 -4.99 13.93
C ASP A 278 -13.80 -5.72 13.35
N ARG A 279 -13.00 -6.39 14.19
CA ARG A 279 -11.86 -7.24 13.77
C ARG A 279 -12.26 -8.34 12.77
N SER A 280 -13.47 -8.89 12.89
CA SER A 280 -13.98 -10.00 12.08
C SER A 280 -14.23 -9.64 10.61
N ILE A 281 -14.14 -8.35 10.23
CA ILE A 281 -14.18 -7.98 8.80
C ILE A 281 -12.98 -8.53 8.03
N PHE A 282 -11.88 -8.81 8.73
CA PHE A 282 -10.70 -9.46 8.18
C PHE A 282 -10.86 -10.97 8.33
N PRO A 283 -11.25 -11.69 7.26
CA PRO A 283 -11.49 -13.12 7.37
C PRO A 283 -10.21 -13.84 7.76
N LYS A 284 -10.36 -14.86 8.62
CA LYS A 284 -9.26 -15.80 8.87
C LYS A 284 -8.99 -16.60 7.61
N VAL A 285 -7.72 -16.67 7.20
CA VAL A 285 -7.28 -17.48 6.08
C VAL A 285 -6.74 -18.78 6.66
N ASN A 286 -7.36 -19.91 6.29
CA ASN A 286 -7.00 -21.24 6.81
C ASN A 286 -6.96 -21.32 8.35
N GLY A 287 -7.92 -20.62 8.99
CA GLY A 287 -8.06 -20.57 10.45
C GLY A 287 -7.09 -19.62 11.16
N ARG A 288 -6.17 -18.96 10.42
CA ARG A 288 -5.20 -18.00 10.96
C ARG A 288 -5.65 -16.57 10.71
N GLU A 289 -5.25 -15.67 11.61
CA GLU A 289 -5.45 -14.24 11.42
C GLU A 289 -4.48 -13.69 10.37
N GLN A 290 -4.91 -12.62 9.70
CA GLN A 290 -4.08 -11.96 8.70
C GLN A 290 -3.04 -11.08 9.40
N LEU A 291 -1.83 -11.02 8.83
CA LEU A 291 -0.72 -10.22 9.35
C LEU A 291 -1.08 -8.75 9.57
N TYR A 292 -1.99 -8.20 8.76
CA TYR A 292 -2.50 -6.83 8.91
C TYR A 292 -3.01 -6.50 10.31
N ILE A 293 -3.65 -7.47 10.98
CA ILE A 293 -4.17 -7.29 12.35
C ILE A 293 -3.03 -7.03 13.35
N ASN A 294 -1.84 -7.57 13.11
CA ASN A 294 -0.67 -7.37 13.97
C ASN A 294 -0.20 -5.90 14.03
N TYR A 295 -0.60 -5.10 13.03
CA TYR A 295 -0.26 -3.69 12.92
C TYR A 295 -1.43 -2.78 13.34
N CYS A 296 -2.52 -3.35 13.84
CA CYS A 296 -3.64 -2.60 14.35
C CYS A 296 -3.60 -2.48 15.87
N MET A 297 -4.18 -1.40 16.38
CA MET A 297 -4.47 -1.22 17.80
C MET A 297 -5.93 -1.56 18.06
N GLN A 298 -6.18 -2.29 19.14
CA GLN A 298 -7.52 -2.61 19.62
C GLN A 298 -7.54 -2.39 21.13
N THR A 299 -8.46 -1.55 21.61
CA THR A 299 -8.63 -1.32 23.05
C THR A 299 -9.40 -2.48 23.67
N GLU A 300 -9.05 -2.85 24.91
CA GLU A 300 -9.76 -3.88 25.66
C GLU A 300 -11.27 -3.57 25.76
N GLY A 301 -12.10 -4.58 25.50
CA GLY A 301 -13.56 -4.46 25.52
C GLY A 301 -14.20 -3.78 24.30
N SER A 302 -13.41 -3.43 23.27
CA SER A 302 -13.91 -2.85 22.01
C SER A 302 -13.68 -3.79 20.83
N ASP A 303 -14.71 -3.97 19.98
CA ASP A 303 -14.55 -4.65 18.68
C ASP A 303 -13.91 -3.75 17.63
N MET A 304 -13.94 -2.43 17.85
CA MET A 304 -13.34 -1.44 16.96
C MET A 304 -11.82 -1.61 16.92
N MET A 305 -11.28 -1.59 15.72
CA MET A 305 -9.86 -1.71 15.45
C MET A 305 -9.39 -0.48 14.69
N VAL A 306 -8.22 0.04 15.03
CA VAL A 306 -7.61 1.18 14.35
C VAL A 306 -6.25 0.80 13.80
N TYR A 307 -6.01 1.14 12.54
CA TYR A 307 -4.71 0.97 11.91
C TYR A 307 -4.08 2.36 11.76
N PRO A 308 -2.99 2.65 12.50
CA PRO A 308 -2.24 3.88 12.33
C PRO A 308 -1.35 3.75 11.10
N TYR A 309 -1.47 4.70 10.17
CA TYR A 309 -0.64 4.76 8.99
C TYR A 309 0.23 6.01 8.99
N GLY A 310 1.31 6.01 8.21
CA GLY A 310 2.22 7.15 8.11
C GLY A 310 3.69 6.77 8.22
N PRO A 311 4.60 7.73 8.02
CA PRO A 311 6.03 7.46 7.85
C PRO A 311 6.62 6.69 9.04
N GLY A 312 6.97 5.43 8.82
CA GLY A 312 7.68 4.58 9.79
C GLY A 312 6.87 4.17 11.03
N VAL A 313 5.60 4.55 11.15
CA VAL A 313 4.77 4.32 12.35
C VAL A 313 4.70 2.83 12.70
N ASN A 314 4.46 2.00 11.69
CA ASN A 314 4.33 0.55 11.80
C ASN A 314 5.67 -0.20 11.97
N LEU A 315 6.76 0.53 12.20
CA LEU A 315 8.12 0.00 12.40
C LEU A 315 8.72 0.38 13.74
N ILE A 316 7.94 1.04 14.61
CA ILE A 316 8.39 1.38 15.97
C ILE A 316 8.13 0.17 16.86
N ASN A 317 9.19 -0.50 17.32
CA ASN A 317 9.08 -1.72 18.12
C ASN A 317 8.57 -1.48 19.55
N HIS A 318 8.14 -2.56 20.20
CA HIS A 318 7.72 -2.54 21.60
C HIS A 318 8.90 -2.40 22.57
N SER A 319 8.69 -1.67 23.67
CA SER A 319 9.49 -1.73 24.90
C SER A 319 8.69 -1.22 26.10
N MET A 320 8.79 -1.90 27.24
CA MET A 320 8.28 -1.41 28.53
C MET A 320 9.04 -0.18 29.07
N ASN A 321 10.17 0.19 28.44
CA ASN A 321 10.89 1.45 28.70
C ASN A 321 10.88 2.31 27.44
N PRO A 322 9.72 2.82 27.01
CA PRO A 322 9.60 3.55 25.77
C PRO A 322 10.31 4.90 25.84
N ASN A 323 10.75 5.40 24.69
CA ASN A 323 11.29 6.76 24.52
C ASN A 323 10.37 7.64 23.66
N VAL A 324 9.30 7.08 23.10
CA VAL A 324 8.25 7.79 22.40
C VAL A 324 6.87 7.37 22.91
N GLY A 325 5.85 8.20 22.68
CA GLY A 325 4.49 7.93 23.10
C GLY A 325 3.46 8.40 22.08
N TRP A 326 2.21 8.02 22.33
CA TRP A 326 1.05 8.42 21.53
C TRP A 326 0.32 9.61 22.16
N ARG A 327 -0.16 10.53 21.33
CA ARG A 327 -1.16 11.53 21.74
C ARG A 327 -2.07 11.88 20.57
N TRP A 328 -3.25 12.42 20.86
CA TRP A 328 -4.08 13.04 19.84
C TRP A 328 -3.40 14.31 19.32
N SER A 329 -3.41 14.49 18.00
CA SER A 329 -2.91 15.71 17.37
C SER A 329 -3.74 16.94 17.79
N ASP A 330 -3.10 18.10 17.91
CA ASP A 330 -3.77 19.39 18.13
C ASP A 330 -3.85 20.26 16.86
N LYS A 331 -3.31 19.76 15.74
CA LYS A 331 -3.32 20.45 14.44
C LYS A 331 -4.73 20.46 13.85
N SER A 332 -5.00 21.45 13.00
CA SER A 332 -6.32 21.67 12.38
C SER A 332 -6.84 20.51 11.52
N LEU A 333 -5.95 19.63 11.08
CA LEU A 333 -6.29 18.42 10.31
C LEU A 333 -6.83 17.29 11.19
N HIS A 334 -6.64 17.37 12.51
CA HIS A 334 -7.23 16.43 13.44
C HIS A 334 -8.66 16.86 13.78
N HIS A 335 -9.62 16.05 13.34
CA HIS A 335 -11.04 16.23 13.62
C HIS A 335 -11.40 15.69 15.01
N GLY A 336 -10.84 16.31 16.06
CA GLY A 336 -11.03 15.90 17.45
C GLY A 336 -12.48 15.97 17.94
N GLU A 337 -13.38 16.65 17.21
CA GLU A 337 -14.82 16.59 17.42
C GLU A 337 -15.41 15.19 17.23
N PHE A 338 -14.78 14.34 16.41
CA PHE A 338 -15.24 12.96 16.17
C PHE A 338 -15.11 12.09 17.41
N LEU A 339 -14.12 12.36 18.26
CA LEU A 339 -13.92 11.67 19.54
C LEU A 339 -15.04 11.93 20.55
N LYS A 340 -15.92 12.91 20.28
CA LYS A 340 -17.04 13.31 21.14
C LYS A 340 -18.40 12.86 20.59
N MET A 341 -18.42 12.30 19.37
CA MET A 341 -19.65 11.81 18.75
C MET A 341 -20.09 10.48 19.36
N ASN A 342 -21.39 10.18 19.30
CA ASN A 342 -21.84 8.81 19.54
C ASN A 342 -21.44 7.92 18.34
N LEU A 343 -21.35 6.60 18.54
CA LEU A 343 -20.88 5.67 17.52
C LEU A 343 -21.65 5.76 16.20
N ARG A 344 -22.97 5.98 16.25
CA ARG A 344 -23.77 6.09 15.03
C ARG A 344 -23.35 7.30 14.20
N ASP A 345 -23.34 8.48 14.80
CA ASP A 345 -22.96 9.71 14.11
C ASP A 345 -21.49 9.65 13.68
N PHE A 346 -20.62 9.06 14.49
CA PHE A 346 -19.23 8.83 14.15
C PHE A 346 -19.09 8.06 12.83
N TRP A 347 -19.76 6.91 12.69
CA TRP A 347 -19.70 6.09 11.46
C TRP A 347 -20.39 6.73 10.25
N GLU A 348 -21.37 7.61 10.48
CA GLU A 348 -22.02 8.38 9.41
C GLU A 348 -21.12 9.53 8.89
N ASN A 349 -20.14 9.98 9.68
CA ASN A 349 -19.35 11.18 9.35
C ASN A 349 -17.84 10.94 9.20
N VAL A 350 -17.27 9.87 9.76
CA VAL A 350 -15.82 9.64 9.73
C VAL A 350 -15.33 9.35 8.30
N TRP A 351 -14.17 9.91 7.95
CA TRP A 351 -13.45 9.59 6.71
C TRP A 351 -11.99 9.24 7.00
N PRO A 352 -11.29 8.55 6.07
CA PRO A 352 -9.90 8.15 6.29
C PRO A 352 -9.00 9.33 6.63
N GLY A 353 -8.17 9.16 7.66
CA GLY A 353 -7.20 10.17 8.09
C GLY A 353 -7.80 11.41 8.79
N SER A 354 -9.11 11.44 9.06
CA SER A 354 -9.74 12.52 9.83
C SER A 354 -9.31 12.54 11.30
N ILE A 355 -8.99 11.38 11.86
CA ILE A 355 -8.45 11.22 13.20
C ILE A 355 -6.96 10.93 13.06
N ILE A 356 -6.14 11.63 13.85
CA ILE A 356 -4.69 11.63 13.73
C ILE A 356 -4.10 11.49 15.13
N LEU A 357 -3.29 10.46 15.31
CA LEU A 357 -2.37 10.37 16.43
C LEU A 357 -1.03 11.00 16.06
N GLU A 358 -0.25 11.38 17.06
CA GLU A 358 1.13 11.79 16.92
C GLU A 358 2.02 10.85 17.72
N ILE A 359 3.13 10.44 17.11
CA ILE A 359 4.28 9.90 17.83
C ILE A 359 5.13 11.08 18.29
N TYR A 360 5.33 11.20 19.60
CA TYR A 360 6.14 12.28 20.18
C TYR A 360 7.22 11.74 21.11
N ALA A 361 8.31 12.50 21.27
CA ALA A 361 9.42 12.15 22.15
C ALA A 361 9.02 12.32 23.63
N LEU A 362 9.22 11.28 24.44
CA LEU A 362 8.98 11.33 25.90
C LEU A 362 10.13 11.96 26.69
N ARG A 363 11.29 12.15 26.02
CA ARG A 363 12.50 12.77 26.55
C ARG A 363 13.35 13.30 25.39
N GLU A 364 14.49 13.90 25.67
CA GLU A 364 15.49 14.17 24.63
C GLU A 364 15.93 12.85 23.97
N LEU A 365 16.00 12.87 22.64
CA LEU A 365 16.46 11.77 21.79
C LEU A 365 17.76 12.17 21.11
N VAL A 366 18.71 11.25 21.03
CA VAL A 366 19.98 11.48 20.32
C VAL A 366 19.91 10.91 18.91
N ALA A 367 20.70 11.45 17.98
CA ALA A 367 20.76 10.93 16.61
C ALA A 367 21.20 9.46 16.57
N GLY A 368 20.50 8.64 15.77
CA GLY A 368 20.75 7.21 15.63
C GLY A 368 20.17 6.34 16.74
N GLU A 369 19.38 6.92 17.65
CA GLU A 369 18.67 6.19 18.70
C GLU A 369 17.45 5.46 18.11
N GLU A 370 17.27 4.18 18.46
CA GLU A 370 16.05 3.43 18.12
C GLU A 370 14.87 3.92 18.97
N LEU A 371 13.71 4.02 18.33
CA LEU A 371 12.47 4.46 18.92
C LEU A 371 11.66 3.25 19.37
N PHE A 372 11.11 3.33 20.57
CA PHE A 372 10.28 2.28 21.15
C PHE A 372 9.00 2.85 21.76
N LEU A 373 7.90 2.13 21.52
CA LEU A 373 6.58 2.39 22.09
C LEU A 373 6.24 1.32 23.13
N ASP A 374 5.43 1.71 24.09
CA ASP A 374 4.74 0.74 24.94
C ASP A 374 3.45 0.30 24.24
N TYR A 375 3.32 -1.00 24.00
CA TYR A 375 2.14 -1.61 23.36
C TYR A 375 1.11 -2.07 24.41
N GLY A 376 1.47 -2.02 25.70
CA GLY A 376 0.64 -2.40 26.83
C GLY A 376 0.94 -3.80 27.38
N ASP A 377 0.62 -3.99 28.67
CA ASP A 377 0.89 -5.22 29.43
C ASP A 377 0.30 -6.47 28.77
N ALA A 378 -0.93 -6.39 28.23
CA ALA A 378 -1.58 -7.53 27.58
C ALA A 378 -0.82 -8.04 26.35
N TRP A 379 -0.17 -7.13 25.61
CA TRP A 379 0.70 -7.53 24.49
C TRP A 379 1.98 -8.19 25.01
N GLN A 380 2.61 -7.61 26.03
CA GLN A 380 3.85 -8.12 26.62
C GLN A 380 3.64 -9.53 27.20
N GLU A 381 2.54 -9.76 27.92
CA GLU A 381 2.16 -11.08 28.44
C GLU A 381 1.96 -12.11 27.31
N ALA A 382 1.23 -11.74 26.26
CA ALA A 382 1.00 -12.61 25.10
C ALA A 382 2.30 -12.92 24.34
N TRP A 383 3.21 -11.94 24.23
CA TRP A 383 4.51 -12.12 23.59
C TRP A 383 5.41 -13.05 24.43
N ASP A 384 5.45 -12.87 25.74
CA ASP A 384 6.23 -13.74 26.64
C ASP A 384 5.72 -15.18 26.60
N GLU A 385 4.39 -15.38 26.58
CA GLU A 385 3.79 -16.69 26.40
C GLU A 385 4.15 -17.30 25.04
N HIS A 386 4.09 -16.50 23.96
CA HIS A 386 4.48 -16.94 22.63
C HIS A 386 5.94 -17.38 22.61
N VAL A 387 6.88 -16.54 23.08
CA VAL A 387 8.31 -16.87 23.10
C VAL A 387 8.59 -18.13 23.93
N ALA A 388 7.91 -18.32 25.06
CA ALA A 388 8.09 -19.50 25.90
C ALA A 388 7.65 -20.81 25.23
N ASN A 389 6.64 -20.75 24.36
CA ASN A 389 6.04 -21.93 23.72
C ASN A 389 6.41 -22.11 22.25
N TRP A 390 6.95 -21.08 21.61
CA TRP A 390 7.22 -21.07 20.18
C TRP A 390 8.33 -22.06 19.82
N GLN A 391 8.16 -22.70 18.67
CA GLN A 391 9.15 -23.57 18.06
C GLN A 391 9.34 -23.14 16.60
N PRO A 392 10.58 -23.12 16.10
CA PRO A 392 10.83 -22.82 14.70
C PRO A 392 10.10 -23.84 13.81
N PRO A 393 9.59 -23.42 12.63
CA PRO A 393 9.10 -24.35 11.63
C PRO A 393 10.16 -25.42 11.30
N LYS A 394 9.71 -26.58 10.85
CA LYS A 394 10.62 -27.63 10.37
C LYS A 394 11.51 -27.03 9.27
N ASP A 395 12.80 -27.36 9.34
CA ASP A 395 13.81 -26.91 8.37
C ASP A 395 14.04 -25.38 8.32
N ALA A 396 13.64 -24.63 9.35
CA ALA A 396 13.84 -23.18 9.46
C ALA A 396 15.31 -22.73 9.34
N GLU A 397 16.27 -23.58 9.72
CA GLU A 397 17.71 -23.30 9.58
C GLU A 397 18.19 -23.34 8.13
N ASN A 398 17.47 -24.05 7.25
CA ASN A 398 17.77 -24.17 5.83
C ASN A 398 16.87 -23.28 4.97
N TYR A 399 16.06 -22.41 5.59
CA TYR A 399 15.20 -21.50 4.88
C TYR A 399 16.03 -20.45 4.16
N VAL A 400 15.88 -20.36 2.84
CA VAL A 400 16.58 -19.37 2.00
C VAL A 400 15.59 -18.29 1.57
N TYR A 401 15.96 -17.03 1.73
CA TYR A 401 15.16 -15.89 1.30
C TYR A 401 15.51 -15.49 -0.13
N PRO A 402 14.56 -14.87 -0.87
CA PRO A 402 14.83 -14.40 -2.23
C PRO A 402 16.04 -13.47 -2.34
N GLU A 403 16.27 -12.62 -1.34
CA GLU A 403 17.42 -11.69 -1.29
C GLU A 403 18.77 -12.39 -1.13
N GLU A 404 18.80 -13.65 -0.68
CA GLU A 404 20.02 -14.44 -0.51
C GLU A 404 20.40 -15.19 -1.80
N MET A 405 19.50 -15.23 -2.78
CA MET A 405 19.73 -15.87 -4.06
C MET A 405 20.56 -14.98 -4.98
N ASP A 406 21.52 -15.56 -5.70
CA ASP A 406 22.33 -14.80 -6.66
C ASP A 406 21.51 -14.45 -7.92
N ASP A 407 21.28 -13.15 -8.11
CA ASP A 407 20.52 -12.60 -9.22
C ASP A 407 21.32 -12.55 -10.55
N THR A 408 22.59 -12.97 -10.52
CA THR A 408 23.52 -13.03 -11.65
C THR A 408 23.84 -14.45 -12.10
N GLU A 409 23.57 -15.44 -11.25
CA GLU A 409 23.80 -16.85 -11.59
C GLU A 409 22.89 -17.34 -12.72
N THR A 410 23.44 -18.30 -13.47
CA THR A 410 22.71 -19.09 -14.47
C THR A 410 21.54 -19.81 -13.82
N LEU A 411 20.33 -19.64 -14.38
CA LEU A 411 19.14 -20.31 -13.86
C LEU A 411 19.04 -21.73 -14.38
N ARG A 412 18.75 -22.66 -13.48
CA ARG A 412 18.56 -24.10 -13.70
C ARG A 412 17.20 -24.36 -14.33
N THR A 413 17.22 -25.11 -15.41
CA THR A 413 16.02 -25.65 -16.07
C THR A 413 15.29 -26.64 -15.15
N VAL A 414 14.02 -26.90 -15.43
CA VAL A 414 13.23 -27.91 -14.70
C VAL A 414 13.88 -29.28 -14.68
N LYS A 415 14.63 -29.63 -15.73
CA LYS A 415 15.39 -30.89 -15.81
C LYS A 415 16.63 -30.88 -14.92
N GLU A 416 17.38 -29.78 -14.91
CA GLU A 416 18.55 -29.63 -14.01
C GLU A 416 18.13 -29.66 -12.54
N GLN A 417 16.93 -29.14 -12.22
CA GLN A 417 16.37 -29.15 -10.87
C GLN A 417 15.97 -30.56 -10.36
N GLU A 418 15.89 -31.58 -11.22
CA GLU A 418 15.67 -32.97 -10.78
C GLU A 418 16.86 -33.51 -9.98
N ASP A 419 18.07 -33.11 -10.37
CA ASP A 419 19.32 -33.51 -9.72
C ASP A 419 19.80 -32.46 -8.69
N ASP A 420 19.49 -31.18 -8.93
CA ASP A 420 19.96 -30.05 -8.12
C ASP A 420 18.86 -28.98 -7.95
N PRO A 421 17.89 -29.21 -7.03
CA PRO A 421 16.73 -28.34 -6.88
C PRO A 421 17.08 -26.98 -6.24
N TYR A 422 16.23 -25.99 -6.49
CA TYR A 422 16.24 -24.75 -5.69
C TYR A 422 15.79 -25.01 -4.24
N PRO A 423 16.22 -24.17 -3.28
CA PRO A 423 15.67 -24.24 -1.93
C PRO A 423 14.14 -24.26 -1.96
N GLU A 424 13.53 -25.06 -1.10
CA GLU A 424 12.07 -25.25 -1.12
C GLU A 424 11.30 -23.94 -0.88
N SER A 425 11.92 -22.96 -0.23
CA SER A 425 11.36 -21.65 0.10
C SER A 425 11.32 -20.65 -1.05
N VAL A 426 12.05 -20.87 -2.15
CA VAL A 426 12.16 -19.90 -3.26
C VAL A 426 11.61 -20.43 -4.56
N MET A 427 11.16 -19.53 -5.41
CA MET A 427 10.76 -19.83 -6.78
C MET A 427 11.07 -18.70 -7.75
N THR A 428 11.07 -19.02 -9.04
CA THR A 428 11.29 -18.05 -10.11
C THR A 428 10.01 -17.32 -10.50
N MET A 429 10.16 -16.03 -10.76
CA MET A 429 9.15 -15.15 -11.33
C MET A 429 9.67 -14.54 -12.62
N CYS A 430 8.83 -14.47 -13.65
CA CYS A 430 9.17 -13.95 -14.96
C CYS A 430 8.29 -12.76 -15.30
N PHE A 431 8.89 -11.71 -15.84
CA PHE A 431 8.18 -10.60 -16.46
C PHE A 431 7.59 -11.04 -17.79
N THR A 432 6.28 -10.85 -17.97
CA THR A 432 5.61 -11.02 -19.26
C THR A 432 5.14 -9.66 -19.80
N PRO A 433 5.46 -9.31 -21.06
CA PRO A 433 5.01 -8.04 -21.64
C PRO A 433 3.50 -8.05 -21.96
N LEU A 434 2.89 -9.23 -22.14
CA LEU A 434 1.49 -9.37 -22.53
C LEU A 434 0.74 -10.23 -21.53
N PHE A 435 0.14 -9.52 -20.58
CA PHE A 435 -0.59 -10.10 -19.48
C PHE A 435 -1.96 -10.66 -19.86
N GLU A 436 -2.61 -10.10 -20.89
CA GLU A 436 -3.88 -10.57 -21.42
C GLU A 436 -3.65 -11.24 -22.78
N ARG A 437 -3.38 -12.55 -22.76
CA ARG A 437 -3.16 -13.34 -23.97
C ARG A 437 -3.74 -14.74 -23.85
N ASP A 438 -3.92 -15.39 -24.99
CA ASP A 438 -4.28 -16.81 -25.05
C ASP A 438 -3.06 -17.71 -24.80
N PRO A 439 -3.26 -18.96 -24.36
CA PRO A 439 -2.20 -19.96 -24.28
C PRO A 439 -1.47 -20.11 -25.62
N GLY A 440 -0.16 -20.28 -25.57
CA GLY A 440 0.71 -20.38 -26.72
C GLY A 440 2.14 -19.98 -26.43
N ILE A 441 2.95 -19.99 -27.49
CA ILE A 441 4.34 -19.56 -27.48
C ILE A 441 4.41 -18.12 -27.96
N MET A 442 5.11 -17.28 -27.20
CA MET A 442 5.41 -15.89 -27.54
C MET A 442 6.92 -15.67 -27.53
N GLU A 443 7.39 -14.80 -28.42
CA GLU A 443 8.73 -14.23 -28.31
C GLU A 443 8.70 -13.04 -27.37
N TRP A 444 9.51 -13.09 -26.31
CA TRP A 444 9.59 -12.03 -25.32
C TRP A 444 10.12 -10.75 -25.95
N TYR A 445 9.55 -9.62 -25.54
CA TYR A 445 10.04 -8.30 -25.89
C TYR A 445 10.00 -7.39 -24.66
N GLU A 446 10.87 -6.37 -24.68
CA GLU A 446 10.89 -5.36 -23.64
C GLU A 446 9.78 -4.34 -23.90
N ASP A 447 8.89 -4.18 -22.94
CA ASP A 447 7.88 -3.15 -22.96
C ASP A 447 8.47 -1.88 -22.33
N GLU A 448 8.55 -0.78 -23.09
CA GLU A 448 9.10 0.49 -22.61
C GLU A 448 8.22 1.14 -21.53
N ASP A 449 6.92 0.84 -21.51
CA ASP A 449 5.93 1.45 -20.63
C ASP A 449 5.59 0.58 -19.41
N ALA A 450 5.80 -0.74 -19.49
CA ALA A 450 5.44 -1.68 -18.43
C ALA A 450 6.54 -1.99 -17.39
N TRP A 451 7.53 -1.11 -17.21
CA TRP A 451 8.54 -1.28 -16.14
C TRP A 451 8.04 -1.03 -14.71
N GLY A 452 6.72 -0.92 -14.51
CA GLY A 452 6.11 -1.26 -13.24
C GLY A 452 6.14 -2.77 -13.08
N GLN A 453 6.64 -3.30 -11.95
CA GLN A 453 6.75 -4.73 -11.67
C GLN A 453 5.39 -5.49 -11.63
N SER A 454 4.33 -4.92 -12.18
CA SER A 454 2.95 -5.41 -12.20
C SER A 454 2.74 -6.66 -13.06
N ASN A 455 3.64 -6.96 -14.00
CA ASN A 455 3.46 -8.09 -14.93
C ASN A 455 4.39 -9.28 -14.61
N MET A 456 4.83 -9.40 -13.37
CA MET A 456 5.65 -10.52 -12.95
C MET A 456 4.75 -11.68 -12.52
N VAL A 457 4.96 -12.86 -13.11
CA VAL A 457 4.19 -14.08 -12.83
C VAL A 457 5.14 -15.21 -12.44
N TYR A 458 4.68 -16.18 -11.65
CA TYR A 458 5.47 -17.37 -11.41
C TYR A 458 5.81 -18.08 -12.70
N CYS A 459 7.00 -18.67 -12.77
CA CYS A 459 7.42 -19.37 -13.98
C CYS A 459 8.33 -20.55 -13.70
N HIS A 460 8.37 -21.47 -14.66
CA HIS A 460 9.32 -22.56 -14.74
C HIS A 460 10.31 -22.32 -15.87
N ILE A 461 11.60 -22.53 -15.62
CA ILE A 461 12.64 -22.43 -16.65
C ILE A 461 12.66 -23.74 -17.45
N LEU A 462 12.15 -23.71 -18.68
CA LEU A 462 12.05 -24.91 -19.51
C LEU A 462 13.37 -25.24 -20.20
N ASP A 463 13.99 -24.21 -20.79
CA ASP A 463 15.21 -24.34 -21.59
C ASP A 463 16.06 -23.09 -21.48
N ARG A 464 17.35 -23.23 -21.80
CA ARG A 464 18.36 -22.17 -21.77
C ARG A 464 19.23 -22.24 -23.02
N GLU A 465 19.32 -21.14 -23.74
CA GLU A 465 20.17 -20.97 -24.91
C GLU A 465 21.22 -19.88 -24.66
N TYR A 466 22.37 -20.01 -25.34
CA TYR A 466 23.45 -19.03 -25.27
C TYR A 466 23.56 -18.28 -26.60
N GLY A 467 23.48 -16.95 -26.52
CA GLY A 467 23.75 -16.06 -27.63
C GLY A 467 25.23 -16.09 -28.06
N PRO A 468 25.55 -15.57 -29.26
CA PRO A 468 26.94 -15.50 -29.75
C PRO A 468 27.90 -14.69 -28.85
N ASP A 469 27.35 -13.79 -28.05
CA ASP A 469 28.05 -12.95 -27.07
C ASP A 469 28.11 -13.59 -25.66
N GLY A 470 27.61 -14.81 -25.51
CA GLY A 470 27.49 -15.51 -24.23
C GLY A 470 26.30 -15.07 -23.38
N THR A 471 25.42 -14.19 -23.88
CA THR A 471 24.21 -13.82 -23.15
C THR A 471 23.23 -14.98 -23.09
N GLU A 472 22.66 -15.18 -21.91
CA GLU A 472 21.68 -16.25 -21.69
C GLU A 472 20.28 -15.79 -22.07
N LYS A 473 19.59 -16.65 -22.82
CA LYS A 473 18.18 -16.53 -23.13
C LYS A 473 17.44 -17.75 -22.63
N TYR A 474 16.27 -17.51 -22.07
CA TYR A 474 15.47 -18.53 -21.42
C TYR A 474 14.17 -18.75 -22.19
N THR A 475 13.75 -20.02 -22.24
CA THR A 475 12.37 -20.38 -22.53
C THR A 475 11.69 -20.71 -21.21
N VAL A 476 10.59 -20.03 -20.91
CA VAL A 476 9.92 -20.13 -19.60
C VAL A 476 8.44 -20.46 -19.79
N GLU A 477 7.89 -21.31 -18.92
CA GLU A 477 6.45 -21.50 -18.79
C GLU A 477 5.94 -20.59 -17.67
N LEU A 478 4.99 -19.72 -18.00
CA LEU A 478 4.31 -18.85 -17.05
C LEU A 478 3.17 -19.60 -16.36
N ILE A 479 3.13 -19.55 -15.03
CA ILE A 479 2.08 -20.10 -14.19
C ILE A 479 0.99 -19.03 -14.04
N TRP A 480 -0.08 -19.20 -14.80
CA TRP A 480 -1.11 -18.18 -14.93
C TRP A 480 -2.13 -18.24 -13.80
N PHE A 481 -2.06 -17.30 -12.87
CA PHE A 481 -2.96 -17.27 -11.71
C PHE A 481 -4.34 -16.63 -12.01
N HIS A 482 -4.45 -15.76 -13.01
CA HIS A 482 -5.71 -15.03 -13.30
C HIS A 482 -6.86 -15.89 -13.79
N TYR A 483 -6.58 -16.96 -14.54
CA TYR A 483 -7.59 -17.85 -15.07
C TYR A 483 -8.23 -18.71 -13.97
N ASN A 484 -7.58 -18.80 -12.80
CA ASN A 484 -8.08 -19.60 -11.67
C ASN A 484 -9.21 -18.93 -10.88
N SER A 485 -9.97 -17.99 -11.45
CA SER A 485 -11.20 -17.42 -10.87
C SER A 485 -11.02 -16.79 -9.48
N GLY A 486 -9.80 -16.34 -9.15
CA GLY A 486 -9.45 -15.84 -7.82
C GLY A 486 -9.30 -16.93 -6.75
N LYS A 487 -9.11 -18.19 -7.15
CA LYS A 487 -8.70 -19.26 -6.22
C LYS A 487 -7.21 -19.14 -5.91
N PRO A 488 -6.79 -19.37 -4.66
CA PRO A 488 -5.38 -19.50 -4.31
C PRO A 488 -4.71 -20.59 -5.17
N LEU A 489 -3.45 -20.37 -5.53
CA LEU A 489 -2.64 -21.40 -6.17
C LEU A 489 -2.41 -22.54 -5.16
N THR A 490 -2.53 -23.78 -5.64
CA THR A 490 -2.16 -24.97 -4.87
C THR A 490 -0.73 -25.38 -5.19
N GLU A 491 -0.10 -26.19 -4.35
CA GLU A 491 1.21 -26.80 -4.63
C GLU A 491 1.23 -27.51 -5.99
N LYS A 492 0.12 -28.14 -6.36
CA LYS A 492 -0.06 -28.78 -7.66
C LYS A 492 -0.02 -27.78 -8.82
N ASP A 493 -0.56 -26.57 -8.63
CA ASP A 493 -0.51 -25.51 -9.65
C ASP A 493 0.91 -24.94 -9.81
N LEU A 494 1.71 -24.99 -8.74
CA LEU A 494 3.11 -24.56 -8.72
C LEU A 494 4.08 -25.65 -9.18
N THR A 495 3.60 -26.87 -9.41
CA THR A 495 4.44 -28.00 -9.83
C THR A 495 4.41 -28.11 -11.35
N TYR A 496 5.60 -28.17 -11.96
CA TYR A 496 5.75 -28.37 -13.38
C TYR A 496 5.15 -29.72 -13.82
N ASP A 497 4.24 -29.70 -14.79
CA ASP A 497 3.63 -30.90 -15.35
C ASP A 497 4.11 -31.11 -16.80
N PRO A 498 5.08 -32.03 -17.07
CA PRO A 498 5.57 -32.28 -18.41
C PRO A 498 4.50 -32.87 -19.35
N SER A 499 3.38 -33.40 -18.82
CA SER A 499 2.35 -34.04 -19.64
C SER A 499 1.40 -33.06 -20.33
N LYS A 500 1.33 -31.80 -19.88
CA LYS A 500 0.50 -30.75 -20.51
C LYS A 500 0.98 -30.41 -21.91
N ASN A 501 0.07 -30.16 -22.86
CA ASN A 501 0.49 -29.76 -24.21
C ASN A 501 1.06 -28.33 -24.19
N MET A 502 2.19 -28.05 -24.85
CA MET A 502 2.76 -26.69 -24.91
C MET A 502 1.78 -25.63 -25.44
N LYS A 503 0.84 -26.01 -26.33
CA LYS A 503 -0.18 -25.09 -26.85
C LYS A 503 -1.23 -24.69 -25.81
N GLU A 504 -1.32 -25.42 -24.71
CA GLU A 504 -2.20 -25.14 -23.58
C GLU A 504 -1.46 -24.39 -22.45
N ARG A 505 -0.17 -24.09 -22.67
CA ARG A 505 0.69 -23.39 -21.72
C ARG A 505 0.96 -21.98 -22.21
N PHE A 506 1.33 -21.10 -21.29
CA PHE A 506 1.81 -19.77 -21.60
C PHE A 506 3.33 -19.82 -21.62
N VAL A 507 3.94 -19.82 -22.80
CA VAL A 507 5.39 -19.98 -22.95
C VAL A 507 5.99 -18.71 -23.53
N ASP A 508 7.00 -18.17 -22.86
CA ASP A 508 7.84 -17.10 -23.40
C ASP A 508 9.18 -17.66 -23.82
N THR A 509 9.64 -17.26 -25.00
CA THR A 509 10.96 -17.59 -25.53
C THR A 509 11.81 -16.33 -25.58
N ASN A 510 13.14 -16.47 -25.65
CA ASN A 510 14.07 -15.34 -25.67
C ASN A 510 14.00 -14.43 -24.43
N VAL A 511 13.54 -14.94 -23.28
CA VAL A 511 13.46 -14.17 -22.04
C VAL A 511 14.87 -13.91 -21.50
N PRO A 512 15.29 -12.65 -21.29
CA PRO A 512 16.61 -12.36 -20.76
C PRO A 512 16.68 -12.62 -19.26
N ARG A 513 17.86 -12.97 -18.72
CA ARG A 513 18.08 -13.20 -17.28
C ARG A 513 17.49 -12.11 -16.37
N ARG A 514 17.59 -10.84 -16.78
CA ARG A 514 17.10 -9.66 -16.04
C ARG A 514 15.58 -9.61 -15.88
N ALA A 515 14.84 -10.31 -16.74
CA ALA A 515 13.39 -10.43 -16.69
C ALA A 515 12.93 -11.55 -15.75
N ILE A 516 13.87 -12.25 -15.10
CA ILE A 516 13.58 -13.35 -14.18
C ILE A 516 14.12 -12.99 -12.79
N LYS A 517 13.29 -13.18 -11.76
CA LYS A 517 13.58 -12.84 -10.37
C LYS A 517 13.27 -13.99 -9.43
N TRP A 518 13.90 -13.96 -8.26
CA TRP A 518 13.57 -14.81 -7.14
C TRP A 518 12.40 -14.23 -6.36
N ASN A 519 11.50 -15.11 -5.92
CA ASN A 519 10.44 -14.77 -4.98
C ASN A 519 10.25 -15.89 -3.97
N GLU A 520 9.64 -15.55 -2.84
CA GLU A 520 9.25 -16.52 -1.83
C GLU A 520 8.09 -17.36 -2.37
N LYS A 521 8.13 -18.68 -2.14
CA LYS A 521 6.96 -19.49 -2.44
C LYS A 521 5.81 -19.06 -1.53
N PRO A 522 4.55 -19.02 -2.03
CA PRO A 522 3.42 -18.77 -1.16
C PRO A 522 3.44 -19.78 -0.02
N TYR A 523 3.06 -19.36 1.19
CA TYR A 523 2.81 -20.29 2.27
C TYR A 523 1.61 -21.17 1.88
N SER A 524 1.88 -22.31 1.25
CA SER A 524 0.93 -23.40 1.16
C SER A 524 0.90 -24.05 2.54
N ASP A 525 -0.23 -23.91 3.24
CA ASP A 525 -0.45 -24.49 4.57
C ASP A 525 -0.17 -25.99 4.66
#